data_AF-A0A7S1YPN3-F1
#
_entry.id   AF-A0A7S1YPN3-F1
#
_cell.length_a   1.000
_cell.length_b   1.000
_cell.length_c   1.000
_cell.angle_alpha   90.00
_cell.angle_beta   90.00
_cell.angle_gamma   90.00
#
_symmetry.space_group_name_H-M   'P 1'
#
loop_
_entity.id
_entity.type
_entity.pdbx_description
1 polymer ?
#
loop_
_entity_poly.entity_id
_entity_poly.type
_entity_poly.pdbx_seq_one_letter_code
_entity_poly.pdbx_strand_id
1 'polypeptide(L)'
;RLSVKMNCAVQGIVACVAYLLWQIIYTRQHFQESILEPMKVANTTYAYAIFILCTIAVSNLVHALTFFHTLKYFQGGATSAGVMKGLQAVLVFVVTSWFYCGRLGGSEMCFTTLKFMSLVIVVGGVILYGSATSRSNLEHRKGNYERINDSADN
;
A
#
# COMPACT_ATOMS: atom_id res chain seq x y z
N ARG A 1 -6.07 -0.80 30.20
CA ARG A 1 -6.50 -0.70 28.78
C ARG A 1 -5.31 -0.23 27.96
N LEU A 2 -4.75 -1.06 27.07
CA LEU A 2 -3.68 -0.59 26.19
C LEU A 2 -4.25 0.41 25.18
N SER A 3 -3.59 1.56 25.06
CA SER A 3 -3.93 2.56 24.05
C SER A 3 -3.68 2.00 22.66
N VAL A 4 -4.61 2.22 21.72
CA VAL A 4 -4.53 1.75 20.32
C VAL A 4 -3.19 2.11 19.66
N LYS A 5 -2.62 3.27 20.03
CA LYS A 5 -1.30 3.73 19.57
C LYS A 5 -0.16 2.81 20.02
N MET A 6 -0.24 2.29 21.24
CA MET A 6 0.78 1.42 21.83
C MET A 6 0.76 0.03 21.20
N ASN A 7 -0.43 -0.54 20.95
CA ASN A 7 -0.54 -1.81 20.23
C ASN A 7 0.02 -1.70 18.80
N CYS A 8 -0.29 -0.60 18.10
CA CYS A 8 0.23 -0.38 16.74
C CYS A 8 1.76 -0.26 16.72
N ALA A 9 2.36 0.45 17.69
CA ALA A 9 3.80 0.56 17.82
C ALA A 9 4.47 -0.79 18.11
N VAL A 10 3.90 -1.58 19.03
CA VAL A 10 4.42 -2.92 19.37
C VAL A 10 4.32 -3.85 18.16
N GLN A 11 3.19 -3.87 17.44
CA GLN A 11 3.04 -4.68 16.23
C GLN A 11 4.03 -4.27 15.14
N GLY A 12 4.28 -2.96 14.98
CA GLY A 12 5.29 -2.44 14.06
C GLY A 12 6.70 -2.91 14.43
N ILE A 13 7.08 -2.81 15.71
CA ILE A 13 8.41 -3.24 16.18
C ILE A 13 8.60 -4.74 15.99
N VAL A 14 7.61 -5.56 16.38
CA VAL A 14 7.66 -7.01 16.23
C VAL A 14 7.81 -7.41 14.76
N ALA A 15 7.04 -6.77 13.87
CA ALA A 15 7.15 -7.01 12.43
C ALA A 15 8.53 -6.63 11.90
N CYS A 16 9.05 -5.44 12.26
CA CYS A 16 10.39 -5.00 11.85
C CYS A 16 11.48 -5.97 12.31
N VAL A 17 11.44 -6.43 13.57
CA VAL A 17 12.42 -7.38 14.10
C VAL A 17 12.32 -8.73 13.38
N ALA A 18 11.11 -9.26 13.20
CA ALA A 18 10.89 -10.52 12.50
C ALA A 18 11.37 -10.47 11.04
N TYR A 19 11.06 -9.38 10.32
CA TYR A 19 11.54 -9.19 8.95
C TYR A 19 13.05 -8.97 8.88
N LEU A 20 13.66 -8.23 9.80
CA LEU A 20 15.12 -8.06 9.84
C LEU A 20 15.83 -9.39 10.11
N LEU A 21 15.33 -10.19 11.04
CA LEU A 21 15.88 -11.51 11.32
C LEU A 21 15.75 -12.43 10.09
N TRP A 22 14.57 -12.44 9.46
CA TRP A 22 14.37 -13.18 8.21
C TRP A 22 15.32 -12.74 7.11
N GLN A 23 15.44 -11.42 6.88
CA GLN A 23 16.35 -10.85 5.89
C GLN A 23 17.79 -11.24 6.18
N ILE A 24 18.26 -11.15 7.44
CA ILE A 24 19.65 -11.54 7.79
C ILE A 24 19.89 -13.03 7.53
N ILE A 25 18.97 -13.90 7.96
CA ILE A 25 19.12 -15.36 7.81
C ILE A 25 19.06 -15.74 6.32
N TYR A 26 18.05 -15.25 5.59
CA TYR A 26 17.83 -15.55 4.18
C TYR A 26 18.95 -14.97 3.30
N THR A 27 19.32 -13.72 3.53
CA THR A 27 20.39 -13.04 2.77
C THR A 27 21.72 -13.75 3.00
N ARG A 28 22.04 -14.14 4.25
CA ARG A 28 23.27 -14.91 4.55
C ARG A 28 23.37 -16.20 3.74
N GLN A 29 22.25 -16.87 3.51
CA GLN A 29 22.22 -18.16 2.83
C GLN A 29 22.30 -18.05 1.29
N HIS A 30 21.85 -16.92 0.70
CA HIS A 30 21.84 -16.69 -0.76
C HIS A 30 22.79 -15.56 -1.22
N PHE A 31 23.78 -15.18 -0.39
CA PHE A 31 24.66 -14.03 -0.63
C PHE A 31 25.50 -14.15 -1.91
N GLN A 32 25.88 -15.37 -2.32
CA GLN A 32 26.71 -15.59 -3.51
C GLN A 32 25.90 -15.42 -4.80
N GLU A 33 24.72 -16.05 -4.88
CA GLU A 33 23.89 -16.10 -6.08
C GLU A 33 23.05 -14.83 -6.29
N SER A 34 22.53 -14.22 -5.22
CA SER A 34 21.63 -13.06 -5.33
C SER A 34 22.34 -11.70 -5.34
N ILE A 35 23.58 -11.62 -4.84
CA ILE A 35 24.27 -10.36 -4.58
C ILE A 35 25.60 -10.30 -5.33
N LEU A 36 26.48 -11.29 -5.16
CA LEU A 36 27.81 -11.26 -5.78
C LEU A 36 27.79 -11.46 -7.29
N GLU A 37 27.07 -12.46 -7.81
CA GLU A 37 27.00 -12.70 -9.27
C GLU A 37 26.43 -11.51 -10.05
N PRO A 38 25.24 -10.95 -9.72
CA PRO A 38 24.71 -9.81 -10.46
C PRO A 38 25.55 -8.55 -10.30
N MET A 39 26.21 -8.32 -9.14
CA MET A 39 27.14 -7.18 -8.99
C MET A 39 28.39 -7.33 -9.84
N LYS A 40 28.92 -8.56 -10.00
CA LYS A 40 30.11 -8.83 -10.80
C LYS A 40 29.82 -8.70 -12.30
N VAL A 41 28.61 -9.08 -12.72
CA VAL A 41 28.12 -8.92 -14.11
C VAL A 41 27.77 -7.47 -14.42
N ALA A 42 27.18 -6.73 -13.47
CA ALA A 42 26.79 -5.33 -13.66
C ALA A 42 27.93 -4.32 -13.41
N ASN A 43 29.10 -4.77 -12.95
CA ASN A 43 30.26 -3.92 -12.63
C ASN A 43 29.92 -2.78 -11.65
N THR A 44 29.03 -3.05 -10.69
CA THR A 44 28.49 -2.04 -9.76
C THR A 44 29.15 -2.11 -8.38
N THR A 45 29.36 -0.94 -7.76
CA THR A 45 29.95 -0.80 -6.41
C THR A 45 28.90 -0.99 -5.30
N TYR A 46 29.32 -1.48 -4.13
CA TYR A 46 28.50 -1.59 -2.91
C TYR A 46 27.73 -0.30 -2.55
N ALA A 47 28.28 0.87 -2.89
CA ALA A 47 27.64 2.17 -2.68
C ALA A 47 26.29 2.29 -3.41
N TYR A 48 26.16 1.71 -4.61
CA TYR A 48 24.92 1.75 -5.38
C TYR A 48 23.83 0.86 -4.78
N ALA A 49 24.21 -0.32 -4.26
CA ALA A 49 23.30 -1.20 -3.54
C ALA A 49 22.76 -0.54 -2.27
N ILE A 50 23.64 0.10 -1.48
CA ILE A 50 23.24 0.88 -0.30
C ILE A 50 22.32 2.03 -0.70
N PHE A 51 22.64 2.74 -1.79
CA PHE A 51 21.79 3.83 -2.29
C PHE A 51 20.38 3.34 -2.63
N ILE A 52 20.25 2.25 -3.39
CA ILE A 52 18.95 1.63 -3.72
C ILE A 52 18.18 1.28 -2.44
N LEU A 53 18.84 0.61 -1.49
CA LEU A 53 18.26 0.25 -0.19
C LEU A 53 17.78 1.49 0.58
N CYS A 54 18.57 2.56 0.61
CA CYS A 54 18.19 3.83 1.23
C CYS A 54 16.97 4.45 0.53
N THR A 55 16.93 4.50 -0.80
CA THR A 55 15.76 5.03 -1.53
C THR A 55 14.49 4.21 -1.28
N ILE A 56 14.61 2.88 -1.20
CA ILE A 56 13.49 2.00 -0.86
C ILE A 56 13.05 2.24 0.58
N ALA A 57 13.98 2.38 1.53
CA ALA A 57 13.66 2.67 2.93
C ALA A 57 12.94 4.02 3.09
N VAL A 58 13.41 5.07 2.43
CA VAL A 58 12.75 6.39 2.41
C VAL A 58 11.37 6.31 1.77
N SER A 59 11.23 5.59 0.66
CA SER A 59 9.93 5.39 -0.01
C SER A 59 8.94 4.68 0.91
N ASN A 60 9.37 3.65 1.63
CA ASN A 60 8.55 2.94 2.61
C ASN A 60 8.19 3.83 3.81
N LEU A 61 9.10 4.70 4.25
CA LEU A 61 8.82 5.66 5.32
C LEU A 61 7.74 6.66 4.90
N VAL A 62 7.89 7.27 3.72
CA VAL A 62 6.88 8.19 3.15
C VAL A 62 5.54 7.47 3.01
N HIS A 63 5.54 6.25 2.48
CA HIS A 63 4.33 5.45 2.34
C HIS A 63 3.63 5.20 3.69
N ALA A 64 4.39 4.85 4.73
CA ALA A 64 3.84 4.65 6.08
C ALA A 64 3.29 5.95 6.67
N LEU A 65 4.00 7.08 6.52
CA LEU A 65 3.55 8.39 7.00
C LEU A 65 2.25 8.82 6.31
N THR A 66 2.17 8.71 4.99
CA THR A 66 0.95 9.00 4.23
C THR A 66 -0.19 8.10 4.67
N PHE A 67 0.06 6.81 4.92
CA PHE A 67 -0.95 5.86 5.40
C PHE A 67 -1.52 6.26 6.77
N PHE A 68 -0.67 6.58 7.74
CA PHE A 68 -1.11 7.04 9.07
C PHE A 68 -1.81 8.40 9.02
N HIS A 69 -1.38 9.29 8.12
CA HIS A 69 -2.06 10.56 7.89
C HIS A 69 -3.47 10.34 7.34
N THR A 70 -3.64 9.52 6.30
CA THR A 70 -4.95 9.18 5.73
C THR A 70 -5.88 8.54 6.76
N LEU A 71 -5.36 7.62 7.59
CA LEU A 71 -6.13 7.00 8.68
C LEU A 71 -6.65 7.99 9.72
N LYS A 72 -5.93 9.09 9.96
CA LYS A 72 -6.34 10.11 10.94
C LYS A 72 -7.47 11.01 10.41
N TYR A 73 -7.50 11.28 9.11
CA TYR A 73 -8.43 12.23 8.50
C TYR A 73 -9.64 11.58 7.82
N PHE A 74 -9.55 10.32 7.37
CA PHE A 74 -10.70 9.62 6.78
C PHE A 74 -11.55 8.92 7.84
N GLN A 75 -12.82 9.33 7.95
CA GLN A 75 -13.82 8.76 8.88
C GLN A 75 -14.21 7.29 8.57
N GLY A 76 -13.69 6.71 7.48
CA GLY A 76 -14.00 5.33 7.05
C GLY A 76 -13.19 4.22 7.74
N GLY A 77 -12.28 4.56 8.66
CA GLY A 77 -11.56 3.61 9.50
C GLY A 77 -10.78 2.52 8.74
N ALA A 78 -10.65 1.34 9.37
CA ALA A 78 -9.87 0.19 8.88
C ALA A 78 -10.32 -0.32 7.49
N THR A 79 -11.61 -0.20 7.17
CA THR A 79 -12.18 -0.64 5.90
C THR A 79 -11.68 0.22 4.74
N SER A 80 -11.70 1.56 4.90
CA SER A 80 -11.17 2.48 3.89
C SER A 80 -9.67 2.26 3.61
N ALA A 81 -8.91 1.94 4.67
CA ALA A 81 -7.49 1.62 4.57
C ALA A 81 -7.21 0.33 3.78
N GLY A 82 -8.06 -0.70 3.95
CA GLY A 82 -7.99 -1.93 3.16
C GLY A 82 -8.26 -1.67 1.67
N VAL A 83 -9.29 -0.89 1.36
CA VAL A 83 -9.64 -0.51 -0.02
C VAL A 83 -8.51 0.27 -0.69
N MET A 84 -7.89 1.23 0.02
CA MET A 84 -6.76 2.00 -0.50
C MET A 84 -5.50 1.15 -0.75
N LYS A 85 -5.20 0.19 0.12
CA LYS A 85 -4.10 -0.76 -0.09
C LYS A 85 -4.33 -1.64 -1.32
N GLY A 86 -5.56 -2.12 -1.52
CA GLY A 86 -5.94 -2.87 -2.70
C GLY A 86 -5.78 -2.04 -3.99
N LEU A 87 -6.27 -0.81 -3.97
CA LEU A 87 -6.15 0.11 -5.11
C LEU A 87 -4.68 0.42 -5.44
N GLN A 88 -3.83 0.65 -4.44
CA GLN A 88 -2.39 0.86 -4.63
C GLN A 88 -1.76 -0.35 -5.34
N ALA A 89 -2.05 -1.57 -4.89
CA ALA A 89 -1.50 -2.78 -5.49
C ALA A 89 -1.90 -2.90 -6.97
N VAL A 90 -3.16 -2.60 -7.29
CA VAL A 90 -3.65 -2.60 -8.68
C VAL A 90 -2.99 -1.52 -9.53
N LEU A 91 -2.87 -0.29 -9.02
CA LEU A 91 -2.23 0.80 -9.76
C LEU A 91 -0.75 0.49 -10.05
N VAL A 92 -0.01 0.03 -9.03
CA VAL A 92 1.40 -0.39 -9.19
C VAL A 92 1.50 -1.51 -10.21
N PHE A 93 0.61 -2.50 -10.13
CA PHE A 93 0.57 -3.61 -11.08
C PHE A 93 0.31 -3.13 -12.53
N VAL A 94 -0.66 -2.24 -12.74
CA VAL A 94 -0.97 -1.68 -14.08
C VAL A 94 0.22 -0.93 -14.65
N VAL A 95 0.81 -0.02 -13.88
CA VAL A 95 1.99 0.75 -14.29
C VAL A 95 3.15 -0.19 -14.62
N THR A 96 3.39 -1.19 -13.77
CA THR A 96 4.45 -2.18 -14.00
C THR A 96 4.22 -2.96 -15.28
N SER A 97 2.98 -3.43 -15.52
CA SER A 97 2.64 -4.16 -16.75
C SER A 97 2.81 -3.30 -18.00
N TRP A 98 2.51 -1.99 -17.94
CA TRP A 98 2.71 -1.07 -19.06
C TRP A 98 4.19 -0.85 -19.37
N PHE A 99 5.02 -0.62 -18.34
CA PHE A 99 6.43 -0.31 -18.52
C PHE A 99 7.31 -1.52 -18.85
N TYR A 100 7.03 -2.68 -18.23
CA TYR A 100 7.91 -3.84 -18.26
C TYR A 100 7.47 -4.96 -19.19
N CYS A 101 6.21 -4.98 -19.67
CA CYS A 101 5.78 -5.99 -20.65
C CYS A 101 6.57 -5.83 -21.95
N GLY A 102 7.29 -6.90 -22.34
CA GLY A 102 8.00 -6.98 -23.61
C GLY A 102 9.38 -6.31 -23.68
N ARG A 103 9.90 -5.72 -22.59
CA ARG A 103 11.26 -5.13 -22.56
C ARG A 103 12.25 -5.84 -21.63
N LEU A 104 11.91 -5.99 -20.35
CA LEU A 104 12.84 -6.45 -19.29
C LEU A 104 12.28 -7.57 -18.40
N GLY A 105 10.96 -7.81 -18.41
CA GLY A 105 10.32 -8.91 -17.68
C GLY A 105 9.77 -9.95 -18.67
N GLY A 106 9.90 -11.23 -18.34
CA GLY A 106 9.33 -12.34 -19.14
C GLY A 106 7.82 -12.23 -19.34
N SER A 107 7.23 -13.19 -20.08
CA SER A 107 5.79 -13.26 -20.37
C SER A 107 4.89 -13.25 -19.12
N GLU A 108 5.46 -13.58 -17.96
CA GLU A 108 4.82 -13.50 -16.64
C GLU A 108 4.46 -12.07 -16.19
N MET A 109 5.16 -11.03 -16.68
CA MET A 109 4.87 -9.62 -16.36
C MET A 109 3.86 -8.98 -17.32
N CYS A 110 3.55 -9.67 -18.42
CA CYS A 110 2.52 -9.23 -19.34
C CYS A 110 1.12 -9.52 -18.80
N PHE A 111 0.16 -8.79 -19.37
CA PHE A 111 -1.21 -8.72 -18.91
C PHE A 111 -1.95 -10.05 -19.19
N THR A 112 -2.02 -10.95 -18.20
CA THR A 112 -2.77 -12.20 -18.32
C THR A 112 -4.25 -12.00 -17.98
N THR A 113 -5.13 -12.83 -18.53
CA THR A 113 -6.59 -12.76 -18.32
C THR A 113 -6.96 -12.81 -16.84
N LEU A 114 -6.23 -13.59 -16.04
CA LEU A 114 -6.47 -13.72 -14.61
C LEU A 114 -6.19 -12.42 -13.84
N LYS A 115 -5.12 -11.69 -14.23
CA LYS A 115 -4.74 -10.39 -13.66
C LYS A 115 -5.74 -9.29 -14.06
N PHE A 116 -6.28 -9.37 -15.27
CA PHE A 116 -7.34 -8.47 -15.72
C PHE A 116 -8.64 -8.66 -14.92
N MET A 117 -9.07 -9.91 -14.69
CA MET A 117 -10.25 -10.19 -13.87
C MET A 117 -10.09 -9.67 -12.44
N SER A 118 -8.92 -9.87 -11.82
CA SER A 118 -8.62 -9.30 -10.50
C SER A 118 -8.70 -7.78 -10.49
N LEU A 119 -8.19 -7.11 -11.54
CA LEU A 119 -8.28 -5.66 -11.67
C LEU A 119 -9.72 -5.18 -11.72
N VAL A 120 -10.57 -5.80 -12.56
CA VAL A 120 -11.98 -5.43 -12.69
C VAL A 120 -12.73 -5.57 -11.37
N ILE A 121 -12.48 -6.66 -10.63
CA ILE A 121 -13.09 -6.90 -9.31
C ILE A 121 -12.67 -5.81 -8.32
N VAL A 122 -11.37 -5.49 -8.23
CA VAL A 122 -10.87 -4.48 -7.28
C VAL A 122 -11.39 -3.09 -7.64
N VAL A 123 -11.33 -2.69 -8.92
CA VAL A 123 -11.85 -1.39 -9.38
C VAL A 123 -13.35 -1.29 -9.14
N GLY A 124 -14.11 -2.35 -9.43
CA GLY A 124 -15.55 -2.42 -9.13
C GLY A 124 -15.84 -2.28 -7.64
N GLY A 125 -15.08 -2.97 -6.79
CA GLY A 125 -15.19 -2.86 -5.33
C GLY A 125 -14.89 -1.45 -4.81
N VAL A 126 -13.87 -0.78 -5.37
CA VAL A 126 -13.52 0.61 -5.01
C VAL A 126 -14.63 1.59 -5.42
N ILE A 127 -15.18 1.46 -6.62
CA ILE A 127 -16.27 2.33 -7.12
C ILE A 127 -17.53 2.14 -6.27
N LEU A 128 -17.88 0.88 -5.95
CA LEU A 128 -19.03 0.57 -5.10
C LEU A 128 -18.84 1.12 -3.68
N TYR A 129 -17.65 0.93 -3.09
CA TYR A 129 -17.32 1.46 -1.77
C TYR A 129 -17.39 3.00 -1.75
N GLY A 130 -16.82 3.66 -2.76
CA GLY A 130 -16.87 5.11 -2.89
C GLY A 130 -18.32 5.62 -3.00
N SER A 131 -19.13 4.99 -3.87
CA SER A 131 -20.53 5.37 -4.07
C SER A 131 -21.38 5.18 -2.81
N ALA A 132 -21.17 4.08 -2.07
CA ALA A 132 -21.87 3.84 -0.80
C ALA A 132 -21.47 4.87 0.26
N THR A 133 -20.18 5.19 0.37
CA THR A 133 -19.67 6.23 1.29
C THR A 133 -20.21 7.62 0.96
N SER A 134 -20.30 7.98 -0.32
CA SER A 134 -20.84 9.29 -0.72
C SER A 134 -22.34 9.40 -0.39
N ARG A 135 -23.11 8.32 -0.58
CA ARG A 135 -24.54 8.29 -0.25
C ARG A 135 -24.78 8.45 1.25
N SER A 136 -24.04 7.72 2.09
CA SER A 136 -24.20 7.82 3.55
C SER A 136 -23.83 9.22 4.08
N ASN A 137 -22.80 9.86 3.51
CA ASN A 137 -22.42 11.23 3.88
C ASN A 137 -23.49 12.26 3.48
N LEU A 138 -24.12 12.08 2.32
CA LEU A 138 -25.20 12.96 1.84
C LEU A 138 -26.47 12.86 2.69
N GLU A 139 -26.89 11.65 3.08
CA GLU A 139 -28.03 11.46 4.00
C GLU A 139 -27.77 12.12 5.35
N HIS A 140 -26.58 11.91 5.93
CA HIS A 140 -26.24 12.51 7.22
C HIS A 140 -26.24 14.05 7.15
N ARG A 141 -25.80 14.63 6.02
CA ARG A 141 -25.87 16.09 5.80
C ARG A 141 -27.31 16.59 5.70
N LYS A 142 -28.17 15.90 4.94
CA LYS A 142 -29.59 16.27 4.80
C LYS A 142 -30.30 16.30 6.15
N GLY A 143 -30.19 15.23 6.94
CA GLY A 143 -30.84 15.16 8.25
C GLY A 143 -30.33 16.22 9.24
N ASN A 144 -29.05 16.62 9.14
CA ASN A 144 -28.52 17.70 9.97
C ASN A 144 -29.06 19.09 9.57
N TYR A 145 -29.29 19.34 8.28
CA TYR A 145 -29.94 20.58 7.81
C TYR A 145 -31.40 20.64 8.26
N GLU A 146 -32.14 19.54 8.16
CA GLU A 146 -33.54 19.48 8.60
C GLU A 146 -33.68 19.79 10.10
N ARG A 147 -32.80 19.23 10.95
CA ARG A 147 -32.79 19.56 12.40
C ARG A 147 -32.47 21.01 12.72
N ILE A 148 -31.56 21.64 11.94
CA ILE A 148 -31.21 23.05 12.16
C ILE A 148 -32.40 23.95 11.79
N ASN A 149 -33.12 23.65 10.70
CA ASN A 149 -34.29 24.41 10.32
C ASN A 149 -35.43 24.29 11.35
N ASP A 150 -35.67 23.09 11.88
CA ASP A 150 -36.69 22.85 12.94
C ASP A 150 -36.36 23.61 14.25
N SER A 151 -35.07 23.77 14.54
CA SER A 151 -34.59 24.53 15.71
C SER A 151 -34.63 26.05 15.51
N ALA A 152 -34.79 26.54 14.28
CA ALA A 152 -34.86 27.96 13.96
C ALA A 152 -36.31 28.48 13.88
N ASP A 153 -37.29 27.58 13.76
CA ASP A 153 -38.73 27.88 13.72
C ASP A 153 -39.41 27.80 15.11
N ASN A 154 -38.70 27.30 16.13
CA ASN A 154 -39.11 27.30 17.55
C ASN A 154 -38.40 28.40 18.34
#